data_AF-A0A235AGQ2-F1
#
_entry.id   AF-A0A235AGQ2-F1
#
_cell.length_a   1.000
_cell.length_b   1.000
_cell.length_c   1.000
_cell.angle_alpha   90.00
_cell.angle_beta   90.00
_cell.angle_gamma   90.00
#
_symmetry.space_group_name_H-M   'P 1'
#
loop_
_entity.id
_entity.type
_entity.pdbx_description
1 polymer ?
#
loop_
_entity_poly.entity_id
_entity_poly.type
_entity_poly.pdbx_seq_one_letter_code
_entity_poly.pdbx_strand_id
1 'polypeptide(L)'
;MGDAFDADLPRPVVAVVYYLRFGARVKIGTSERPRQRLAAIRHDELLAFERGGRSLEQQRHREFAALREGGEWFTLVSPLTEHVETLRAAASDPWLAYDRWLGDAYRRASS
;
A
#
# COMPACT_ATOMS: atom_id res chain seq x y z
N MET A 1 -1.64 -13.37 43.14
CA MET A 1 -2.60 -12.41 42.56
C MET A 1 -1.84 -11.70 41.44
N GLY A 2 -1.77 -12.23 40.21
CA GLY A 2 -2.81 -12.19 39.18
C GLY A 2 -2.92 -10.74 38.70
N ASP A 3 -2.43 -10.31 37.53
CA ASP A 3 -2.57 -10.88 36.20
C ASP A 3 -1.40 -10.37 35.32
N ALA A 4 -0.71 -11.24 34.61
CA ALA A 4 0.30 -10.82 33.63
C ALA A 4 -0.46 -10.46 32.36
N PHE A 5 -0.56 -9.16 32.07
CA PHE A 5 -1.13 -8.67 30.81
C PHE A 5 -0.59 -9.53 29.67
N ASP A 6 -1.50 -10.19 28.96
CA ASP A 6 -1.24 -11.08 27.84
C ASP A 6 -0.54 -10.27 26.75
N ALA A 7 0.79 -10.18 26.84
CA ALA A 7 1.62 -9.27 26.06
C ALA A 7 1.99 -9.87 24.69
N ASP A 8 1.45 -11.04 24.34
CA ASP A 8 1.94 -11.83 23.21
C ASP A 8 0.93 -11.94 22.07
N LEU A 9 0.00 -10.98 21.94
CA LEU A 9 -0.74 -10.85 20.68
C LEU A 9 0.20 -10.27 19.61
N PRO A 10 0.46 -11.01 18.51
CA PRO A 10 1.30 -10.51 17.44
C PRO A 10 0.68 -9.24 16.86
N ARG A 11 1.50 -8.21 16.63
CA ARG A 11 1.03 -6.96 16.03
C ARG A 11 0.37 -7.27 14.68
N PRO A 12 -0.89 -6.88 14.46
CA PRO A 12 -1.58 -7.16 13.21
C PRO A 12 -0.82 -6.54 12.05
N VAL A 13 -0.68 -7.31 10.98
CA VAL A 13 -0.01 -6.89 9.75
C VAL A 13 -1.08 -6.56 8.71
N VAL A 14 -0.98 -5.37 8.12
CA VAL A 14 -1.82 -4.97 6.99
C VAL A 14 -0.92 -4.81 5.77
N ALA A 15 -1.03 -5.75 4.83
CA ALA A 15 -0.36 -5.64 3.54
C ALA A 15 -1.04 -4.59 2.66
N VAL A 16 -0.23 -3.80 1.96
CA VAL A 16 -0.69 -2.81 0.98
C VAL A 16 0.07 -2.95 -0.33
N VAL A 17 -0.59 -2.58 -1.42
CA VAL A 17 0.04 -2.19 -2.68
C VAL A 17 0.19 -0.66 -2.65
N TYR A 18 1.38 -0.17 -2.97
CA TYR A 18 1.71 1.25 -2.99
C TYR A 18 1.97 1.73 -4.41
N TYR A 19 1.65 3.00 -4.64
CA TYR A 19 1.88 3.71 -5.90
C TYR A 19 2.80 4.89 -5.61
N LEU A 20 4.08 4.78 -5.95
CA LEU A 20 5.07 5.84 -5.71
C LEU A 20 5.44 6.54 -7.01
N ARG A 21 5.28 7.85 -7.06
CA ARG A 21 5.69 8.65 -8.22
C ARG A 21 7.20 8.93 -8.18
N PHE A 22 7.82 8.85 -9.34
CA PHE A 22 9.17 9.38 -9.58
C PHE A 22 9.26 9.91 -11.01
N GLY A 23 9.28 11.24 -11.16
CA GLY A 23 9.18 11.91 -12.44
C GLY A 23 7.87 11.57 -13.16
N ALA A 24 7.99 11.07 -14.40
CA ALA A 24 6.86 10.64 -15.24
C ALA A 24 6.47 9.16 -15.04
N ARG A 25 7.02 8.51 -14.01
CA ARG A 25 6.83 7.08 -13.73
C ARG A 25 6.17 6.89 -12.39
N VAL A 26 5.54 5.73 -12.24
CA VAL A 26 5.05 5.23 -10.98
C VAL A 26 5.59 3.83 -10.72
N LYS A 27 6.02 3.60 -9.49
CA LYS A 27 6.37 2.29 -8.96
C LYS A 27 5.13 1.67 -8.33
N ILE A 28 4.78 0.47 -8.77
CA ILE A 28 3.72 -0.34 -8.15
C ILE A 28 4.40 -1.50 -7.43
N GLY A 29 4.33 -1.54 -6.11
CA GLY A 29 4.89 -2.63 -5.33
C GLY A 29 4.07 -2.93 -4.08
N THR A 30 4.36 -4.04 -3.39
CA THR A 30 3.68 -4.39 -2.14
C THR A 30 4.56 -4.31 -0.90
N SER A 31 3.96 -4.08 0.26
CA SER A 31 4.64 -4.15 1.56
C SER A 31 3.68 -4.44 2.71
N GLU A 32 4.15 -5.21 3.67
CA GLU A 32 3.55 -5.39 5.00
C GLU A 32 4.02 -4.33 6.01
N ARG A 33 5.10 -3.60 5.69
CA ARG A 33 5.69 -2.55 6.51
C ARG A 33 5.92 -1.29 5.68
N PRO A 34 4.86 -0.65 5.16
CA PRO A 34 4.98 0.44 4.20
C PRO A 34 5.83 1.61 4.72
N ARG A 35 5.73 1.97 6.01
CA ARG A 35 6.55 3.04 6.60
C ARG A 35 8.06 2.80 6.44
N GLN A 36 8.52 1.59 6.77
CA GLN A 36 9.94 1.22 6.64
C GLN A 36 10.34 1.10 5.17
N ARG A 37 9.49 0.49 4.34
CA ARG A 37 9.77 0.26 2.92
C ARG A 37 9.90 1.57 2.15
N LEU A 38 8.98 2.51 2.34
CA LEU A 38 8.94 3.77 1.61
C LEU A 38 10.08 4.71 2.01
N ALA A 39 10.50 4.68 3.28
CA ALA A 39 11.67 5.44 3.73
C ALA A 39 12.97 5.03 3.03
N ALA A 40 13.07 3.78 2.57
CA ALA A 40 14.22 3.25 1.85
C ALA A 40 14.15 3.46 0.32
N ILE A 41 13.05 3.98 -0.20
CA ILE A 41 12.84 4.17 -1.64
C ILE A 41 12.86 5.67 -1.94
N ARG A 42 13.72 6.11 -2.86
CA ARG A 42 13.66 7.48 -3.38
C ARG A 42 12.41 7.63 -4.25
N HIS A 43 11.56 8.60 -3.91
CA HIS A 43 10.32 8.92 -4.61
C HIS A 43 10.00 10.40 -4.42
N ASP A 44 9.17 10.95 -5.31
CA ASP A 44 8.70 12.33 -5.21
C ASP A 44 7.43 12.40 -4.35
N GLU A 45 6.53 11.43 -4.52
CA GLU A 45 5.22 11.44 -3.89
C GLU A 45 4.68 10.02 -3.71
N LEU A 46 4.03 9.78 -2.57
CA LEU A 46 3.14 8.64 -2.38
C LEU A 46 1.75 8.97 -2.93
N LEU A 47 1.38 8.33 -4.03
CA LEU A 47 0.12 8.61 -4.71
C LEU A 47 -1.08 7.95 -4.01
N ALA A 48 -0.95 6.67 -3.67
CA ALA A 48 -2.05 5.90 -3.10
C ALA A 48 -1.55 4.63 -2.40
N PHE A 49 -2.40 4.11 -1.49
CA PHE A 49 -2.38 2.72 -1.07
C PHE A 49 -3.64 2.00 -1.52
N GLU A 50 -3.48 0.73 -1.88
CA GLU A 50 -4.57 -0.22 -2.05
C GLU A 50 -4.37 -1.37 -1.07
N ARG A 51 -5.40 -1.72 -0.28
CA ARG A 51 -5.27 -2.79 0.71
C ARG A 51 -5.16 -4.15 0.01
N GLY A 52 -4.04 -4.84 0.22
CA GLY A 52 -3.77 -6.13 -0.41
C GLY A 52 -2.28 -6.46 -0.47
N GLY A 53 -1.99 -7.75 -0.67
CA GLY A 53 -0.61 -8.26 -0.74
C GLY A 53 -0.14 -8.56 -2.16
N ARG A 54 0.81 -9.50 -2.26
CA ARG A 54 1.48 -9.90 -3.49
C ARG A 54 0.54 -10.34 -4.63
N SER A 55 -0.62 -10.90 -4.32
CA SER A 55 -1.60 -11.29 -5.36
C SER A 55 -2.20 -10.07 -6.07
N LEU A 56 -2.52 -9.02 -5.31
CA LEU A 56 -3.05 -7.78 -5.84
C LEU A 56 -1.99 -7.01 -6.63
N GLU A 57 -0.75 -6.96 -6.12
CA GLU A 57 0.39 -6.41 -6.86
C GLU A 57 0.55 -7.06 -8.24
N GLN A 58 0.57 -8.40 -8.29
CA GLN A 58 0.69 -9.12 -9.55
C GLN A 58 -0.49 -8.85 -10.48
N GLN A 59 -1.71 -8.71 -9.93
CA GLN A 59 -2.87 -8.33 -10.71
C GLN A 59 -2.68 -6.94 -11.35
N ARG A 60 -2.26 -5.94 -10.58
CA ARG A 60 -1.99 -4.58 -11.08
C ARG A 60 -0.85 -4.56 -12.09
N HIS A 61 0.19 -5.39 -11.90
CA HIS A 61 1.27 -5.53 -12.89
C HIS A 61 0.78 -6.13 -14.21
N ARG A 62 -0.17 -7.07 -14.18
CA ARG A 62 -0.78 -7.65 -15.39
C ARG A 62 -1.71 -6.66 -16.07
N GLU A 63 -2.53 -5.98 -15.30
CA GLU A 63 -3.48 -4.97 -15.77
C GLU A 63 -2.78 -3.81 -16.49
N PHE A 64 -1.71 -3.28 -15.90
CA PHE A 64 -0.93 -2.18 -16.48
C PHE A 64 0.30 -2.65 -17.25
N ALA A 65 0.35 -3.91 -17.69
CA ALA A 65 1.51 -4.48 -18.36
C ALA A 65 1.93 -3.69 -19.61
N ALA A 66 0.97 -3.12 -20.34
CA ALA A 66 1.22 -2.29 -21.52
C ALA A 66 1.98 -0.97 -21.20
N LEU A 67 1.90 -0.49 -19.96
CA LEU A 67 2.58 0.73 -19.50
C LEU A 67 3.91 0.45 -18.81
N ARG A 68 4.33 -0.82 -18.74
CA ARG A 68 5.49 -1.24 -17.94
C ARG A 68 6.79 -0.89 -18.66
N GLU A 69 7.64 -0.12 -18.00
CA GLU A 69 8.97 0.25 -18.52
C GLU A 69 10.05 -0.78 -18.14
N GLY A 70 9.79 -1.59 -17.12
CA GLY A 70 10.67 -2.65 -16.64
C GLY A 70 10.66 -2.75 -15.11
N GLY A 71 10.86 -3.97 -14.59
CA GLY A 71 10.77 -4.21 -13.15
C GLY A 71 9.40 -3.80 -12.60
N GLU A 72 9.35 -2.96 -11.58
CA GLU A 72 8.11 -2.49 -10.96
C GLU A 72 7.71 -1.08 -11.40
N TRP A 73 8.30 -0.56 -12.48
CA TRP A 73 8.09 0.80 -12.97
C TRP A 73 7.17 0.85 -14.20
N PHE A 74 6.24 1.81 -14.16
CA PHE A 74 5.20 2.02 -15.16
C PHE A 74 5.14 3.49 -15.55
N THR A 75 4.82 3.80 -16.80
CA THR A 75 4.59 5.17 -17.26
C THR A 75 3.28 5.71 -16.66
N LEU A 76 3.31 6.90 -16.06
CA LEU A 76 2.16 7.52 -15.39
C LEU A 76 1.24 8.21 -16.41
N VAL A 77 0.47 7.42 -17.15
CA VAL A 77 -0.52 7.85 -18.15
C VAL A 77 -1.83 7.07 -17.98
N SER A 78 -2.91 7.48 -18.65
CA SER A 78 -4.14 6.68 -18.71
C SER A 78 -3.85 5.29 -19.30
N PRO A 79 -4.42 4.20 -18.74
CA PRO A 79 -5.44 4.14 -17.67
C PRO A 79 -4.92 4.22 -16.21
N LEU A 80 -3.60 4.21 -15.99
CA LEU A 80 -3.03 4.13 -14.64
C LEU A 80 -3.28 5.39 -13.79
N THR A 81 -3.24 6.57 -14.41
CA THR A 81 -3.58 7.82 -13.71
C THR A 81 -5.03 7.80 -13.21
N GLU A 82 -5.98 7.33 -14.01
CA GLU A 82 -7.40 7.25 -13.63
C GLU A 82 -7.62 6.28 -12.46
N HIS A 83 -6.91 5.14 -12.45
CA HIS A 83 -6.93 4.21 -11.34
C HIS A 83 -6.41 4.85 -10.04
N VAL A 84 -5.29 5.57 -10.12
CA VAL A 84 -4.72 6.29 -8.97
C VAL A 84 -5.69 7.34 -8.43
N GLU A 85 -6.31 8.13 -9.31
CA GLU A 85 -7.30 9.14 -8.89
C GLU A 85 -8.52 8.50 -8.22
N THR A 86 -8.96 7.33 -8.71
CA THR A 86 -10.03 6.55 -8.06
C THR A 86 -9.65 6.14 -6.65
N LEU A 87 -8.40 5.68 -6.43
CA LEU A 87 -7.91 5.33 -5.10
C LEU A 87 -7.83 6.55 -4.17
N ARG A 88 -7.35 7.69 -4.69
CA ARG A 88 -7.28 8.96 -3.93
C ARG A 88 -8.66 9.49 -3.55
N ALA A 89 -9.64 9.37 -4.43
CA ALA A 89 -11.02 9.76 -4.14
C ALA A 89 -11.63 8.90 -3.02
N ALA A 90 -11.27 7.62 -2.95
CA ALA A 90 -11.71 6.72 -1.88
C ALA A 90 -10.99 6.98 -0.54
N ALA A 91 -9.76 7.47 -0.58
CA ALA A 91 -8.92 7.73 0.58
C ALA A 91 -8.12 9.03 0.38
N SER A 92 -8.60 10.13 0.96
CA SER A 92 -8.00 11.46 0.81
C SER A 92 -6.51 11.51 1.20
N ASP A 93 -6.12 10.76 2.21
CA ASP A 93 -4.73 10.56 2.61
C ASP A 93 -4.42 9.05 2.75
N PRO A 94 -3.38 8.54 2.06
CA PRO A 94 -3.02 7.12 2.11
C PRO A 94 -2.68 6.63 3.52
N TRP A 95 -1.98 7.43 4.33
CA TRP A 95 -1.59 7.04 5.68
C TRP A 95 -2.77 6.99 6.63
N LEU A 96 -3.72 7.93 6.53
CA LEU A 96 -4.96 7.90 7.30
C LEU A 96 -5.79 6.65 6.99
N ALA A 97 -5.85 6.23 5.72
CA ALA A 97 -6.49 4.98 5.35
C ALA A 97 -5.77 3.76 5.93
N TYR A 98 -4.43 3.75 5.85
CA TYR A 98 -3.62 2.67 6.43
C TYR A 98 -3.80 2.55 7.95
N ASP A 99 -3.77 3.67 8.67
CA ASP A 99 -3.95 3.69 10.12
C ASP A 99 -5.36 3.22 10.53
N ARG A 100 -6.38 3.53 9.73
CA ARG A 100 -7.74 2.98 9.91
C ARG A 100 -7.75 1.46 9.77
N TRP A 101 -7.15 0.92 8.70
CA TRP A 101 -7.10 -0.53 8.49
C TRP A 101 -6.32 -1.24 9.59
N LEU A 102 -5.24 -0.63 10.08
CA LEU A 102 -4.47 -1.17 11.19
C LEU A 102 -5.29 -1.19 12.48
N GLY A 103 -6.00 -0.10 12.80
CA GLY A 103 -6.92 -0.03 13.94
C GLY A 103 -8.05 -1.05 13.88
N ASP A 104 -8.63 -1.27 12.70
CA ASP A 104 -9.63 -2.32 12.48
C ASP A 104 -9.06 -3.72 12.67
N ALA A 105 -7.81 -3.96 12.25
CA ALA A 105 -7.14 -5.23 12.44
C ALA A 105 -6.83 -5.49 13.92
N TYR A 106 -6.42 -4.46 14.67
CA TYR A 106 -6.28 -4.54 16.13
C TYR A 106 -7.59 -4.92 16.81
N ARG A 107 -8.69 -4.25 16.47
CA ARG A 107 -10.02 -4.54 17.04
C ARG A 107 -10.43 -5.99 16.83
N ARG A 108 -10.17 -6.54 15.65
CA ARG A 108 -10.47 -7.94 15.31
C ARG A 108 -9.61 -8.95 16.07
N ALA A 109 -8.34 -8.61 16.33
CA ALA A 109 -7.43 -9.48 17.05
C ALA A 109 -7.69 -9.52 18.57
N SER A 110 -8.35 -8.48 19.10
CA SER A 110 -8.76 -8.38 20.51
C SER A 110 -10.20 -8.86 20.78
N SER A 111 -10.91 -9.35 19.76
CA SER A 111 -12.31 -9.82 19.87
C SER A 111 -12.42 -11.34 19.91
#